data_AF-A0A842SLV3-F1
#
_entry.id   AF-A0A842SLV3-F1
#
_cell.length_a   1.000
_cell.length_b   1.000
_cell.length_c   1.000
_cell.angle_alpha   90.00
_cell.angle_beta   90.00
_cell.angle_gamma   90.00
#
_symmetry.space_group_name_H-M   'P 1'
#
loop_
_entity.id
_entity.type
_entity.pdbx_description
1 polymer ?
#
loop_
_entity_poly.entity_id
_entity_poly.type
_entity_poly.pdbx_seq_one_letter_code
_entity_poly.pdbx_strand_id
1 'polypeptide(L)'
;MYGELASEVIHCPNCSEDVPKTLYCLNCGYPLYKIEQEQKASDERAQEIEAPDTSTVDTDVDMSVEIEPSPEVEIDTIEDELETTIDVDEPEEMETELEEIREEIVVEPEMEYSEDFEEPLEKGEEIIEEDMEEVTESIVTEPILEEETKEEPPTEAPEPSTYEKPSTIPVTRESVTPDYEGEEPIMEETSIEFAPDPLTKEVMENLAKNITLKIRLVRLLKDGQVKEETFKKLFDSYVEQGRIWISRRDETLKRFKADIQRMEENLVNARKDYELLEIRKSIGDADEKEYEVKAPAYKWDIEHLDKEIQNRKAGIAYVSNLKNLVPEEEVDELKEMSSTDYSQIDEIEEVTEEARSRIKESLAEAYNSITTPTSNIF
;
A
#
# COMPACT_ATOMS: atom_id res chain seq x y z
N MET A 1 17.52 -15.33 -43.33
CA MET A 1 16.13 -15.80 -43.48
C MET A 1 15.34 -15.15 -42.37
N TYR A 2 14.55 -14.11 -42.66
CA TYR A 2 13.64 -13.53 -41.68
C TYR A 2 12.45 -14.49 -41.59
N GLY A 3 12.41 -15.30 -40.53
CA GLY A 3 11.29 -16.19 -40.26
C GLY A 3 10.04 -15.35 -39.99
N GLU A 4 8.93 -15.73 -40.62
CA GLU A 4 7.61 -15.16 -40.38
C GLU A 4 7.23 -15.38 -38.90
N LEU A 5 7.48 -14.37 -38.06
CA LEU A 5 6.85 -14.26 -36.75
C LEU A 5 5.39 -13.88 -37.00
N ALA A 6 4.58 -14.85 -37.41
CA ALA A 6 3.13 -14.72 -37.39
C ALA A 6 2.74 -14.44 -35.94
N SER A 7 2.39 -13.19 -35.66
CA SER A 7 1.92 -12.79 -34.34
C SER A 7 0.64 -13.58 -34.06
N GLU A 8 0.64 -14.36 -32.98
CA GLU A 8 -0.57 -15.04 -32.51
C GLU A 8 -1.59 -13.96 -32.12
N VAL A 9 -2.79 -14.05 -32.71
CA VAL A 9 -3.90 -13.12 -32.50
C VAL A 9 -4.97 -13.84 -31.67
N ILE A 10 -5.52 -13.15 -30.66
CA ILE A 10 -6.58 -13.63 -29.77
C ILE A 10 -7.80 -12.73 -29.90
N HIS A 11 -9.00 -13.33 -29.87
CA HIS A 11 -10.26 -12.60 -29.92
C HIS A 11 -10.68 -12.12 -28.53
N CYS A 12 -10.86 -10.80 -28.33
CA CYS A 12 -11.24 -10.26 -27.04
C CYS A 12 -12.75 -10.45 -26.76
N PRO A 13 -13.16 -11.08 -25.64
CA PRO A 13 -14.57 -11.33 -25.35
C PRO A 13 -15.36 -10.07 -24.97
N ASN A 14 -14.66 -8.99 -24.58
CA ASN A 14 -15.31 -7.75 -24.14
C ASN A 14 -15.59 -6.80 -25.30
N CYS A 15 -14.63 -6.56 -26.20
CA CYS A 15 -14.79 -5.65 -27.34
C CYS A 15 -14.97 -6.36 -28.70
N SER A 16 -14.87 -7.69 -28.76
CA SER A 16 -15.02 -8.51 -29.97
C SER A 16 -14.06 -8.14 -31.10
N GLU A 17 -12.89 -7.61 -30.77
CA GLU A 17 -11.83 -7.30 -31.73
C GLU A 17 -10.66 -8.27 -31.58
N ASP A 18 -9.99 -8.51 -32.70
CA ASP A 18 -8.81 -9.36 -32.81
C ASP A 18 -7.58 -8.56 -32.40
N VAL A 19 -6.93 -8.98 -31.31
CA VAL A 19 -5.80 -8.27 -30.69
C VAL A 19 -4.58 -9.19 -30.58
N PRO A 20 -3.35 -8.65 -30.68
CA PRO A 20 -2.15 -9.46 -30.50
C PRO A 20 -2.08 -10.03 -29.08
N LYS A 21 -1.55 -11.26 -28.96
CA LYS A 21 -1.40 -11.97 -27.69
C LYS A 21 -0.53 -11.16 -26.71
N THR A 22 -1.22 -10.49 -25.79
CA THR A 22 -0.67 -9.60 -24.77
C THR A 22 -1.45 -9.83 -23.48
N LEU A 23 -0.92 -9.43 -22.32
CA LEU A 23 -1.57 -9.68 -21.02
C LEU A 23 -2.97 -9.03 -20.90
N TYR A 24 -3.20 -7.94 -21.65
CA TYR A 24 -4.45 -7.17 -21.64
C TYR A 24 -4.82 -6.74 -23.06
N CYS A 25 -6.11 -6.68 -23.37
CA CYS A 25 -6.59 -6.14 -24.64
C CYS A 25 -6.20 -4.66 -24.75
N LEU A 26 -5.43 -4.31 -25.79
CA LEU A 26 -4.96 -2.94 -26.02
C LEU A 26 -6.09 -1.93 -26.24
N ASN A 27 -7.29 -2.40 -26.65
CA ASN A 27 -8.42 -1.52 -26.96
C ASN A 27 -9.36 -1.30 -25.77
N CYS A 28 -9.56 -2.30 -24.90
CA CYS A 28 -10.51 -2.18 -23.77
C CYS A 28 -9.95 -2.52 -22.38
N GLY A 29 -8.67 -2.88 -22.27
CA GLY A 29 -8.02 -3.21 -20.99
C GLY A 29 -8.42 -4.57 -20.39
N TYR A 30 -9.24 -5.38 -21.10
CA TYR A 30 -9.69 -6.67 -20.60
C TYR A 30 -8.50 -7.65 -20.42
N PRO A 31 -8.35 -8.32 -19.26
CA PRO A 31 -7.25 -9.25 -18.99
C PRO A 31 -7.37 -10.53 -19.83
N LEU A 32 -6.49 -10.73 -20.82
CA LEU A 32 -6.55 -11.86 -21.76
C LEU A 32 -5.91 -13.13 -21.21
N TYR A 33 -5.03 -13.02 -20.20
CA TYR A 33 -4.36 -14.19 -19.59
C TYR A 33 -5.34 -15.21 -18.97
N LYS A 34 -6.56 -14.78 -18.61
CA LYS A 34 -7.60 -15.68 -18.09
C LYS A 34 -8.15 -16.63 -19.16
N ILE A 35 -8.22 -16.16 -20.41
CA ILE A 35 -8.73 -16.93 -21.54
C ILE A 35 -7.75 -18.05 -21.90
N GLU A 36 -6.44 -17.79 -21.83
CA GLU A 36 -5.41 -18.82 -22.08
C GLU A 36 -5.42 -19.94 -21.04
N GLN A 37 -5.70 -19.62 -19.77
CA GLN A 37 -5.79 -20.63 -18.72
C GLN A 37 -7.01 -21.54 -18.92
N GLU A 38 -8.15 -20.96 -19.31
CA GLU A 38 -9.36 -21.74 -19.62
C GLU A 38 -9.17 -22.61 -20.87
N GLN A 39 -8.50 -22.10 -21.91
CA GLN A 39 -8.26 -22.85 -23.14
C GLN A 39 -7.24 -23.99 -22.94
N LYS A 40 -6.18 -23.76 -22.15
CA LYS A 40 -5.26 -24.85 -21.75
C LYS A 40 -5.95 -25.90 -20.90
N ALA A 41 -6.81 -25.48 -19.95
CA ALA A 41 -7.57 -26.42 -19.13
C ALA A 41 -8.59 -27.23 -19.96
N SER A 42 -9.19 -26.64 -21.00
CA SER A 42 -10.07 -27.38 -21.91
C SER A 42 -9.31 -28.35 -22.82
N ASP A 43 -8.13 -27.96 -23.30
CA ASP A 43 -7.31 -28.79 -24.18
C ASP A 43 -6.71 -29.98 -23.43
N GLU A 44 -6.27 -29.79 -22.18
CA GLU A 44 -5.82 -30.86 -21.29
C GLU A 44 -6.94 -31.86 -20.96
N ARG A 45 -8.17 -31.36 -20.70
CA ARG A 45 -9.33 -32.20 -20.44
C ARG A 45 -9.81 -32.98 -21.67
N ALA A 46 -9.60 -32.45 -22.87
CA ALA A 46 -9.93 -33.14 -24.13
C ALA A 46 -8.93 -34.28 -24.44
N GLN A 47 -7.66 -34.13 -24.06
CA GLN A 47 -6.63 -35.16 -24.29
C GLN A 47 -6.76 -36.37 -23.35
N GLU A 48 -7.44 -36.23 -22.20
CA GLU A 48 -7.65 -37.33 -21.26
C GLU A 48 -8.77 -38.32 -21.68
N ILE A 49 -9.59 -37.97 -22.68
CA ILE A 49 -10.74 -38.79 -23.13
C ILE A 49 -10.41 -39.68 -24.33
N GLU A 50 -9.26 -39.51 -25.00
CA GLU A 50 -8.85 -40.35 -26.15
C GLU A 50 -7.86 -41.47 -25.77
N ALA A 51 -8.24 -42.34 -24.83
CA ALA A 51 -7.65 -43.68 -24.71
C ALA A 51 -8.62 -44.73 -25.28
N PRO A 52 -8.25 -45.49 -26.33
CA PRO A 52 -9.16 -46.43 -26.98
C PRO A 52 -9.15 -47.77 -26.25
N ASP A 53 -10.24 -48.10 -25.55
CA ASP A 53 -10.52 -49.49 -25.18
C ASP A 53 -11.55 -50.10 -26.13
N THR A 54 -11.10 -51.13 -26.82
CA THR A 54 -11.90 -51.90 -27.78
C THR A 54 -12.56 -53.07 -27.05
N SER A 55 -13.87 -53.02 -26.82
CA SER A 55 -14.65 -54.26 -26.78
C SER A 55 -16.11 -54.02 -27.15
N THR A 56 -16.52 -54.77 -28.16
CA THR A 56 -17.87 -54.92 -28.70
C THR A 56 -18.76 -55.65 -27.71
N VAL A 57 -19.88 -55.06 -27.28
CA VAL A 57 -21.08 -55.81 -26.87
C VAL A 57 -22.34 -55.01 -27.21
N ASP A 58 -23.09 -55.51 -28.18
CA ASP A 58 -24.49 -55.15 -28.41
C ASP A 58 -25.31 -55.45 -27.15
N THR A 59 -26.09 -54.49 -26.65
CA THR A 59 -27.32 -54.79 -25.90
C THR A 59 -28.27 -53.59 -25.93
N ASP A 60 -29.37 -53.77 -26.65
CA ASP A 60 -30.59 -52.98 -26.50
C ASP A 60 -31.12 -53.16 -25.07
N VAL A 61 -31.07 -52.11 -24.23
CA VAL A 61 -31.85 -52.04 -23.00
C VAL A 61 -32.40 -50.62 -22.82
N ASP A 62 -33.71 -50.54 -22.99
CA ASP A 62 -34.60 -49.46 -22.61
C ASP A 62 -34.51 -49.22 -21.09
N MET A 63 -34.16 -48.01 -20.65
CA MET A 63 -34.16 -47.63 -19.23
C MET A 63 -34.83 -46.28 -19.03
N SER A 64 -36.12 -46.37 -18.73
CA SER A 64 -36.89 -45.40 -17.95
C SER A 64 -36.23 -45.30 -16.56
N VAL A 65 -35.69 -44.13 -16.22
CA VAL A 65 -35.10 -43.87 -14.89
C VAL A 65 -36.15 -43.19 -14.03
N GLU A 66 -36.70 -43.96 -13.08
CA GLU A 66 -37.41 -43.44 -11.91
C GLU A 66 -36.41 -42.73 -10.99
N ILE A 67 -36.75 -41.50 -10.61
CA ILE A 67 -35.98 -40.69 -9.66
C ILE A 67 -36.45 -41.08 -8.26
N GLU A 68 -35.62 -41.81 -7.53
CA GLU A 68 -35.77 -41.98 -6.07
C GLU A 68 -35.21 -40.77 -5.32
N PRO A 69 -35.83 -40.36 -4.20
CA PRO A 69 -35.44 -39.17 -3.45
C PRO A 69 -34.19 -39.41 -2.60
N SER A 70 -33.35 -38.37 -2.53
CA SER A 70 -32.11 -38.28 -1.75
C SER A 70 -32.34 -38.49 -0.25
N PRO A 71 -31.46 -39.23 0.46
CA PRO A 71 -31.56 -39.38 1.91
C PRO A 71 -31.01 -38.13 2.63
N GLU A 72 -31.75 -37.72 3.67
CA GLU A 72 -31.38 -36.67 4.62
C GLU A 72 -30.07 -37.05 5.33
N VAL A 73 -29.12 -36.11 5.36
CA VAL A 73 -27.86 -36.24 6.08
C VAL A 73 -28.10 -35.81 7.53
N GLU A 74 -28.15 -36.76 8.44
CA GLU A 74 -28.01 -36.53 9.88
C GLU A 74 -26.56 -36.12 10.18
N ILE A 75 -26.39 -34.95 10.79
CA ILE A 75 -25.10 -34.46 11.28
C ILE A 75 -24.98 -34.93 12.73
N ASP A 76 -24.22 -36.00 12.95
CA ASP A 76 -23.81 -36.42 14.28
C ASP A 76 -22.67 -35.51 14.79
N THR A 77 -22.91 -34.89 15.94
CA THR A 77 -21.94 -34.19 16.76
C THR A 77 -20.96 -35.19 17.38
N ILE A 78 -19.69 -35.11 17.00
CA ILE A 78 -18.60 -35.85 17.66
C ILE A 78 -17.90 -34.89 18.63
N GLU A 79 -18.19 -35.03 19.92
CA GLU A 79 -17.32 -34.63 21.01
C GLU A 79 -16.30 -35.77 21.21
N ASP A 80 -15.03 -35.53 20.88
CA ASP A 80 -13.94 -36.44 21.25
C ASP A 80 -12.89 -35.67 22.06
N GLU A 81 -12.86 -35.98 23.35
CA GLU A 81 -11.76 -35.74 24.27
C GLU A 81 -10.60 -36.67 23.92
N LEU A 82 -9.44 -36.12 23.56
CA LEU A 82 -8.19 -36.87 23.52
C LEU A 82 -7.13 -36.16 24.36
N GLU A 83 -7.01 -36.60 25.62
CA GLU A 83 -5.79 -36.51 26.41
C GLU A 83 -4.71 -37.39 25.75
N THR A 84 -3.66 -36.78 25.20
CA THR A 84 -2.44 -37.49 24.81
C THR A 84 -1.29 -37.07 25.73
N THR A 85 -0.93 -37.99 26.62
CA THR A 85 0.34 -37.99 27.36
C THR A 85 1.48 -38.29 26.39
N ILE A 86 2.36 -37.33 26.18
CA ILE A 86 3.60 -37.50 25.40
C ILE A 86 4.67 -38.01 26.35
N ASP A 87 5.01 -39.30 26.23
CA ASP A 87 6.24 -39.86 26.79
C ASP A 87 7.44 -39.35 25.97
N VAL A 88 8.38 -38.72 26.68
CA VAL A 88 9.63 -38.20 26.14
C VAL A 88 10.63 -39.33 26.09
N ASP A 89 10.80 -39.93 24.91
CA ASP A 89 11.92 -40.84 24.64
C ASP A 89 13.17 -40.02 24.27
N GLU A 90 14.25 -40.34 24.98
CA GLU A 90 15.59 -39.78 24.94
C GLU A 90 16.26 -40.15 23.60
N PRO A 91 16.70 -39.19 22.75
CA PRO A 91 17.35 -39.55 21.50
C PRO A 91 18.81 -39.94 21.73
N GLU A 92 19.11 -41.20 21.41
CA GLU A 92 20.46 -41.76 21.30
C GLU A 92 21.31 -40.99 20.27
N GLU A 93 22.58 -40.80 20.63
CA GLU A 93 23.63 -40.16 19.84
C GLU A 93 23.83 -40.87 18.49
N MET A 94 23.50 -40.20 17.39
CA MET A 94 23.83 -40.65 16.04
C MET A 94 25.02 -39.83 15.51
N GLU A 95 26.23 -40.34 15.77
CA GLU A 95 27.43 -39.94 15.05
C GLU A 95 27.25 -40.25 13.56
N THR A 96 27.13 -39.22 12.73
CA THR A 96 27.24 -39.36 11.28
C THR A 96 28.51 -38.69 10.80
N GLU A 97 29.45 -39.55 10.40
CA GLU A 97 30.59 -39.24 9.54
C GLU A 97 30.09 -38.58 8.24
N LEU A 98 30.48 -37.32 8.03
CA LEU A 98 30.37 -36.64 6.73
C LEU A 98 31.80 -36.38 6.23
N GLU A 99 32.35 -37.42 5.60
CA GLU A 99 33.53 -37.35 4.74
C GLU A 99 33.20 -36.58 3.45
N GLU A 100 34.14 -35.70 3.08
CA GLU A 100 34.50 -35.27 1.72
C GLU A 100 33.41 -35.26 0.63
N ILE A 101 32.75 -34.11 0.49
CA ILE A 101 32.34 -33.61 -0.83
C ILE A 101 33.12 -32.32 -1.10
N ARG A 102 34.32 -32.50 -1.65
CA ARG A 102 35.10 -31.45 -2.31
C ARG A 102 34.51 -31.26 -3.70
N GLU A 103 33.44 -30.47 -3.80
CA GLU A 103 32.90 -30.08 -5.09
C GLU A 103 33.85 -29.10 -5.78
N GLU A 104 34.25 -29.53 -6.96
CA GLU A 104 35.07 -28.88 -7.95
C GLU A 104 34.32 -27.65 -8.46
N ILE A 105 34.69 -26.46 -7.98
CA ILE A 105 34.22 -25.19 -8.53
C ILE A 105 34.75 -25.10 -9.96
N VAL A 106 33.90 -25.44 -10.92
CA VAL A 106 34.09 -25.14 -12.33
C VAL A 106 33.99 -23.62 -12.46
N VAL A 107 35.14 -22.98 -12.61
CA VAL A 107 35.27 -21.57 -12.95
C VAL A 107 34.65 -21.37 -14.33
N GLU A 108 33.47 -20.74 -14.37
CA GLU A 108 32.92 -20.23 -15.62
C GLU A 108 33.89 -19.18 -16.20
N PRO A 109 34.17 -19.23 -17.52
CA PRO A 109 35.07 -18.26 -18.14
C PRO A 109 34.44 -16.86 -18.10
N GLU A 110 35.20 -15.90 -17.58
CA GLU A 110 34.91 -14.47 -17.68
C GLU A 110 34.61 -14.11 -19.14
N MET A 111 33.36 -13.71 -19.40
CA MET A 111 33.00 -13.06 -20.66
C MET A 111 33.70 -11.69 -20.67
N GLU A 112 34.82 -11.60 -21.39
CA GLU A 112 35.38 -10.33 -21.86
C GLU A 112 34.32 -9.64 -22.73
N TYR A 113 33.61 -8.68 -22.14
CA TYR A 113 32.88 -7.68 -22.91
C TYR A 113 33.90 -6.80 -23.61
N SER A 114 34.12 -7.03 -24.90
CA SER A 114 34.80 -6.09 -25.78
C SER A 114 33.93 -4.83 -25.89
N GLU A 115 34.35 -3.77 -25.19
CA GLU A 115 33.90 -2.40 -25.40
C GLU A 115 34.38 -1.91 -26.78
N ASP A 116 33.65 -2.27 -27.83
CA ASP A 116 33.67 -1.58 -29.12
C ASP A 116 32.24 -1.08 -29.38
N PHE A 117 31.84 -0.07 -28.62
CA PHE A 117 30.71 0.79 -28.97
C PHE A 117 31.30 2.13 -29.42
N GLU A 118 31.62 2.21 -30.71
CA GLU A 118 31.95 3.46 -31.39
C GLU A 118 30.71 4.38 -31.34
N GLU A 119 30.75 5.37 -30.44
CA GLU A 119 29.82 6.49 -30.49
C GLU A 119 30.04 7.28 -31.79
N PRO A 120 28.98 7.56 -32.57
CA PRO A 120 29.08 8.47 -33.69
C PRO A 120 29.35 9.88 -33.16
N LEU A 121 30.54 10.39 -33.50
CA LEU A 121 30.91 11.81 -33.43
C LEU A 121 29.83 12.69 -34.05
N GLU A 122 28.96 13.28 -33.22
CA GLU A 122 28.18 14.43 -33.62
C GLU A 122 29.04 15.70 -33.55
N LYS A 123 29.05 16.36 -34.70
CA LYS A 123 29.79 17.57 -35.01
C LYS A 123 29.33 18.73 -34.14
N GLY A 124 30.34 19.40 -33.59
CA GLY A 124 30.39 20.76 -33.07
C GLY A 124 29.20 21.69 -33.31
N GLU A 125 28.74 22.26 -32.21
CA GLU A 125 28.25 23.64 -32.18
C GLU A 125 29.14 24.45 -31.24
N GLU A 126 29.43 25.66 -31.70
CA GLU A 126 30.41 26.61 -31.18
C GLU A 126 30.07 27.07 -29.77
N ILE A 127 31.10 27.12 -28.94
CA ILE A 127 31.13 27.87 -27.69
C ILE A 127 31.07 29.36 -28.06
N ILE A 128 29.96 30.02 -27.74
CA ILE A 128 29.90 31.47 -27.60
C ILE A 128 30.03 31.75 -26.10
N GLU A 129 31.22 32.21 -25.71
CA GLU A 129 31.43 32.95 -24.48
C GLU A 129 30.71 34.30 -24.62
N GLU A 130 29.60 34.50 -23.90
CA GLU A 130 29.06 35.83 -23.65
C GLU A 130 28.94 36.06 -22.14
N ASP A 131 29.49 37.21 -21.76
CA ASP A 131 29.65 37.77 -20.42
C ASP A 131 28.36 37.71 -19.60
N MET A 132 28.46 37.06 -18.43
CA MET A 132 27.43 37.13 -17.39
C MET A 132 27.72 38.36 -16.52
N GLU A 133 27.29 39.53 -16.97
CA GLU A 133 27.24 40.75 -16.16
C GLU A 133 26.20 40.63 -15.04
N GLU A 134 26.64 41.08 -13.87
CA GLU A 134 25.95 41.18 -12.59
C GLU A 134 24.71 42.11 -12.68
N VAL A 135 23.51 41.53 -12.82
CA VAL A 135 22.26 42.30 -12.71
C VAL A 135 21.87 42.43 -11.24
N THR A 136 22.21 43.60 -10.70
CA THR A 136 21.63 44.14 -9.48
C THR A 136 20.17 44.51 -9.72
N GLU A 137 19.25 43.92 -8.95
CA GLU A 137 17.84 44.32 -8.93
C GLU A 137 17.73 45.73 -8.35
N SER A 138 17.60 46.70 -9.26
CA SER A 138 17.31 48.08 -8.97
C SER A 138 15.80 48.30 -8.99
N ILE A 139 15.32 48.84 -7.88
CA ILE A 139 13.97 49.39 -7.68
C ILE A 139 13.74 50.49 -8.72
N VAL A 140 12.87 50.23 -9.70
CA VAL A 140 12.35 51.26 -10.60
C VAL A 140 10.92 51.59 -10.20
N THR A 141 10.82 52.71 -9.51
CA THR A 141 9.65 53.54 -9.29
C THR A 141 8.90 53.81 -10.60
N GLU A 142 7.63 53.44 -10.68
CA GLU A 142 6.74 53.87 -11.76
C GLU A 142 6.44 55.38 -11.66
N PRO A 143 6.41 56.11 -12.78
CA PRO A 143 6.11 57.53 -12.80
C PRO A 143 4.60 57.79 -12.68
N ILE A 144 4.29 58.65 -11.71
CA ILE A 144 3.05 59.40 -11.55
C ILE A 144 2.74 60.12 -12.86
N LEU A 145 1.60 59.78 -13.49
CA LEU A 145 0.99 60.59 -14.54
C LEU A 145 -0.23 61.27 -13.95
N GLU A 146 -0.07 62.58 -13.68
CA GLU A 146 -1.15 63.52 -13.47
C GLU A 146 -1.92 63.67 -14.79
N GLU A 147 -3.22 63.41 -14.79
CA GLU A 147 -4.11 63.96 -15.82
C GLU A 147 -5.37 64.54 -15.20
N GLU A 148 -5.76 65.66 -15.79
CA GLU A 148 -6.55 66.74 -15.23
C GLU A 148 -8.03 66.42 -15.00
N THR A 149 -8.52 67.02 -13.92
CA THR A 149 -9.89 67.44 -13.64
C THR A 149 -10.81 67.64 -14.85
N LYS A 150 -12.02 67.05 -14.76
CA LYS A 150 -13.24 67.71 -15.23
C LYS A 150 -14.40 67.45 -14.26
N GLU A 151 -14.77 68.53 -13.56
CA GLU A 151 -15.98 68.67 -12.74
C GLU A 151 -17.25 68.64 -13.61
N GLU A 152 -18.33 68.01 -13.11
CA GLU A 152 -19.75 68.43 -13.19
C GLU A 152 -20.69 67.33 -12.59
N PRO A 153 -21.96 67.61 -12.20
CA PRO A 153 -22.43 67.95 -10.84
C PRO A 153 -23.18 66.80 -10.12
N PRO A 154 -23.60 66.97 -8.84
CA PRO A 154 -24.16 65.90 -8.02
C PRO A 154 -25.60 65.60 -8.43
N THR A 155 -25.90 64.32 -8.64
CA THR A 155 -27.29 63.84 -8.78
C THR A 155 -27.76 63.29 -7.43
N GLU A 156 -28.97 63.72 -7.08
CA GLU A 156 -29.60 63.66 -5.78
C GLU A 156 -29.75 62.25 -5.20
N ALA A 157 -29.57 62.19 -3.88
CA ALA A 157 -29.89 61.05 -3.04
C ALA A 157 -31.41 60.78 -3.02
N PRO A 158 -31.86 59.53 -3.11
CA PRO A 158 -33.17 59.15 -2.60
C PRO A 158 -33.12 59.01 -1.07
N GLU A 159 -34.10 59.66 -0.44
CA GLU A 159 -34.33 59.77 1.00
C GLU A 159 -34.42 58.41 1.73
N PRO A 160 -33.96 58.32 2.99
CA PRO A 160 -34.20 57.14 3.82
C PRO A 160 -35.66 57.06 4.24
N SER A 161 -36.39 56.06 3.72
CA SER A 161 -37.74 55.77 4.15
C SER A 161 -37.75 55.34 5.62
N THR A 162 -38.49 56.08 6.43
CA THR A 162 -38.88 55.77 7.80
C THR A 162 -39.64 54.45 7.87
N TYR A 163 -38.96 53.37 8.26
CA TYR A 163 -39.63 52.16 8.73
C TYR A 163 -40.04 52.36 10.20
N GLU A 164 -41.36 52.40 10.40
CA GLU A 164 -42.00 52.42 11.71
C GLU A 164 -41.61 51.15 12.50
N LYS A 165 -41.09 51.40 13.69
CA LYS A 165 -40.76 50.42 14.72
C LYS A 165 -42.05 49.72 15.19
N PRO A 166 -42.24 48.41 14.94
CA PRO A 166 -43.38 47.70 15.51
C PRO A 166 -43.22 47.60 17.02
N SER A 167 -44.27 48.06 17.71
CA SER A 167 -44.49 47.96 19.14
C SER A 167 -44.23 46.54 19.66
N THR A 168 -43.36 46.45 20.66
CA THR A 168 -43.16 45.28 21.52
C THR A 168 -44.46 44.93 22.24
N ILE A 169 -45.12 43.86 21.80
CA ILE A 169 -46.08 43.12 22.61
C ILE A 169 -45.28 42.05 23.36
N PRO A 170 -45.29 42.00 24.69
CA PRO A 170 -44.70 40.89 25.43
C PRO A 170 -45.64 39.68 25.29
N VAL A 171 -45.40 38.86 24.27
CA VAL A 171 -45.99 37.52 24.20
C VAL A 171 -45.11 36.63 25.06
N THR A 172 -45.54 36.41 26.30
CA THR A 172 -45.05 35.37 27.20
C THR A 172 -45.36 34.02 26.54
N ARG A 173 -44.46 33.55 25.68
CA ARG A 173 -44.47 32.19 25.16
C ARG A 173 -43.71 31.37 26.19
N GLU A 174 -44.43 30.64 27.04
CA GLU A 174 -43.87 29.57 27.85
C GLU A 174 -43.11 28.64 26.90
N SER A 175 -41.79 28.73 26.93
CA SER A 175 -40.89 27.79 26.30
C SER A 175 -40.97 26.50 27.10
N VAL A 176 -41.95 25.67 26.75
CA VAL A 176 -41.88 24.24 27.02
C VAL A 176 -40.75 23.72 26.14
N THR A 177 -39.53 23.74 26.66
CA THR A 177 -38.47 22.88 26.18
C THR A 177 -38.93 21.45 26.49
N PRO A 178 -39.21 20.61 25.47
CA PRO A 178 -39.31 19.19 25.74
C PRO A 178 -37.92 18.77 26.25
N ASP A 179 -37.85 18.30 27.50
CA ASP A 179 -36.72 17.51 27.99
C ASP A 179 -36.67 16.24 27.13
N TYR A 180 -36.10 16.38 25.94
CA TYR A 180 -35.67 15.26 25.14
C TYR A 180 -34.32 14.88 25.74
N GLU A 181 -34.35 14.01 26.75
CA GLU A 181 -33.23 13.15 27.14
C GLU A 181 -32.95 12.20 25.96
N GLY A 182 -32.59 12.79 24.81
CA GLY A 182 -31.99 12.07 23.70
C GLY A 182 -30.59 11.72 24.16
N GLU A 183 -30.43 10.51 24.68
CA GLU A 183 -29.14 9.84 24.68
C GLU A 183 -28.60 9.96 23.25
N GLU A 184 -27.67 10.89 23.03
CA GLU A 184 -26.93 10.95 21.78
C GLU A 184 -26.36 9.55 21.57
N PRO A 185 -26.71 8.85 20.48
CA PRO A 185 -26.12 7.56 20.22
C PRO A 185 -24.62 7.79 20.15
N ILE A 186 -23.93 7.29 21.17
CA ILE A 186 -22.48 7.17 21.20
C ILE A 186 -22.20 6.28 20.00
N MET A 187 -21.91 6.89 18.84
CA MET A 187 -21.48 6.16 17.67
C MET A 187 -20.18 5.51 18.11
N GLU A 188 -20.26 4.22 18.43
CA GLU A 188 -19.10 3.38 18.65
C GLU A 188 -18.23 3.57 17.42
N GLU A 189 -17.14 4.32 17.63
CA GLU A 189 -16.05 4.52 16.69
C GLU A 189 -15.49 3.14 16.44
N THR A 190 -16.13 2.44 15.50
CA THR A 190 -15.80 1.08 15.09
C THR A 190 -14.43 1.23 14.49
N SER A 191 -13.41 0.93 15.31
CA SER A 191 -12.02 0.97 14.90
C SER A 191 -11.91 0.02 13.73
N ILE A 192 -11.85 0.59 12.52
CA ILE A 192 -11.73 -0.19 11.29
C ILE A 192 -10.40 -0.94 11.43
N GLU A 193 -10.48 -2.23 11.70
CA GLU A 193 -9.31 -3.10 11.75
C GLU A 193 -8.73 -3.17 10.34
N PHE A 194 -7.65 -2.43 10.12
CA PHE A 194 -6.92 -2.48 8.87
C PHE A 194 -6.36 -3.88 8.68
N ALA A 195 -6.84 -4.59 7.65
CA ALA A 195 -6.25 -5.84 7.20
C ALA A 195 -5.12 -5.53 6.20
N PRO A 196 -3.84 -5.61 6.61
CA PRO A 196 -2.74 -5.35 5.68
C PRO A 196 -2.73 -6.36 4.54
N ASP A 197 -2.38 -5.90 3.34
CA ASP A 197 -2.12 -6.81 2.24
C ASP A 197 -0.90 -7.72 2.57
N PRO A 198 -0.85 -8.94 2.02
CA PRO A 198 0.21 -9.91 2.35
C PRO A 198 1.62 -9.39 2.12
N LEU A 199 1.82 -8.57 1.08
CA LEU A 199 3.12 -8.01 0.74
C LEU A 199 3.56 -6.94 1.75
N THR A 200 2.68 -6.03 2.13
CA THR A 200 2.94 -5.03 3.17
C THR A 200 3.23 -5.68 4.51
N LYS A 201 2.49 -6.74 4.86
CA LYS A 201 2.74 -7.52 6.07
C LYS A 201 4.14 -8.15 6.06
N GLU A 202 4.52 -8.80 4.95
CA GLU A 202 5.85 -9.41 4.79
C GLU A 202 6.98 -8.38 4.94
N VAL A 203 6.87 -7.22 4.27
CA VAL A 203 7.87 -6.14 4.36
C VAL A 203 8.08 -5.72 5.82
N MET A 204 6.98 -5.54 6.54
CA MET A 204 7.04 -5.08 7.93
C MET A 204 7.57 -6.15 8.90
N GLU A 205 7.17 -7.42 8.73
CA GLU A 205 7.71 -8.53 9.53
C GLU A 205 9.21 -8.73 9.28
N ASN A 206 9.67 -8.65 8.03
CA ASN A 206 11.08 -8.80 7.70
C ASN A 206 11.91 -7.62 8.21
N LEU A 207 11.36 -6.41 8.19
CA LEU A 207 11.99 -5.24 8.80
C LEU A 207 12.13 -5.40 10.32
N ALA A 208 11.07 -5.85 11.00
CA ALA A 208 11.10 -6.11 12.45
C ALA A 208 12.12 -7.21 12.82
N LYS A 209 12.15 -8.32 12.07
CA LYS A 209 13.14 -9.40 12.23
C LYS A 209 14.56 -8.88 12.01
N ASN A 210 14.78 -8.09 10.96
CA ASN A 210 16.10 -7.51 10.65
C ASN A 210 16.61 -6.61 11.79
N ILE A 211 15.75 -5.73 12.33
CA ILE A 211 16.10 -4.86 13.46
C ILE A 211 16.46 -5.70 14.70
N THR A 212 15.62 -6.70 15.01
CA THR A 212 15.83 -7.62 16.15
C THR A 212 17.16 -8.35 16.04
N LEU A 213 17.47 -8.89 14.86
CA LEU A 213 18.72 -9.61 14.60
C LEU A 213 19.94 -8.70 14.70
N LYS A 214 19.87 -7.45 14.21
CA LYS A 214 20.97 -6.48 14.34
C LYS A 214 21.31 -6.20 15.80
N ILE A 215 20.29 -5.93 16.64
CA ILE A 215 20.49 -5.67 18.07
C ILE A 215 21.11 -6.90 18.76
N ARG A 216 20.55 -8.09 18.54
CA ARG A 216 21.07 -9.34 19.12
C ARG A 216 22.50 -9.65 18.67
N LEU A 217 22.83 -9.40 17.41
CA LEU A 217 24.17 -9.63 16.88
C LEU A 217 25.21 -8.71 17.54
N VAL A 218 24.86 -7.45 17.81
CA VAL A 218 25.72 -6.53 18.56
C VAL A 218 25.97 -7.02 19.98
N ARG A 219 24.93 -7.56 20.64
CA ARG A 219 25.09 -8.18 21.96
C ARG A 219 26.03 -9.38 21.95
N LEU A 220 25.94 -10.25 20.94
CA LEU A 220 26.86 -11.39 20.78
C LEU A 220 28.32 -10.96 20.60
N LEU A 221 28.56 -9.85 19.88
CA LEU A 221 29.89 -9.26 19.77
C LEU A 221 30.37 -8.73 21.13
N LYS A 222 29.51 -8.01 21.86
CA LYS A 222 29.82 -7.47 23.19
C LYS A 222 30.20 -8.56 24.19
N ASP A 223 29.47 -9.68 24.15
CA ASP A 223 29.71 -10.82 25.03
C ASP A 223 30.93 -11.65 24.59
N GLY A 224 31.66 -11.23 23.54
CA GLY A 224 32.86 -11.91 23.02
C GLY A 224 32.58 -13.26 22.38
N GLN A 225 31.32 -13.56 22.06
CA GLN A 225 30.91 -14.85 21.49
C GLN A 225 31.25 -14.97 20.00
N VAL A 226 31.41 -13.83 19.32
CA VAL A 226 31.69 -13.75 17.89
C VAL A 226 32.90 -12.85 17.65
N LYS A 227 33.81 -13.29 16.78
CA LYS A 227 34.96 -12.48 16.35
C LYS A 227 34.52 -11.32 15.46
N GLU A 228 35.21 -10.19 15.54
CA GLU A 228 34.88 -8.97 14.77
C GLU A 228 34.74 -9.23 13.26
N GLU A 229 35.62 -10.04 12.65
CA GLU A 229 35.56 -10.33 11.21
C GLU A 229 34.26 -11.04 10.79
N THR A 230 33.82 -12.03 11.58
CA THR A 230 32.57 -12.76 11.32
C THR A 230 31.36 -11.87 11.59
N PHE A 231 31.42 -11.09 12.68
CA PHE A 231 30.41 -10.09 13.00
C PHE A 231 30.24 -9.10 11.85
N LYS A 232 31.33 -8.51 11.35
CA LYS A 232 31.31 -7.48 10.30
C LYS A 232 30.62 -8.00 9.04
N LYS A 233 30.95 -9.21 8.58
CA LYS A 233 30.32 -9.82 7.40
C LYS A 233 28.80 -10.01 7.58
N LEU A 234 28.37 -10.55 8.72
CA LEU A 234 26.96 -10.78 9.01
C LEU A 234 26.21 -9.44 9.19
N PHE A 235 26.81 -8.52 9.94
CA PHE A 235 26.24 -7.22 10.25
C PHE A 235 26.07 -6.37 9.00
N ASP A 236 27.08 -6.29 8.12
CA ASP A 236 26.98 -5.57 6.85
C ASP A 236 25.86 -6.14 5.96
N SER A 237 25.70 -7.46 5.92
CA SER A 237 24.58 -8.11 5.20
C SER A 237 23.22 -7.68 5.77
N TYR A 238 23.07 -7.66 7.09
CA TYR A 238 21.82 -7.20 7.72
C TYR A 238 21.57 -5.70 7.54
N VAL A 239 22.61 -4.87 7.55
CA VAL A 239 22.50 -3.44 7.27
C VAL A 239 21.98 -3.23 5.84
N GLU A 240 22.54 -3.94 4.86
CA GLU A 240 22.12 -3.81 3.46
C GLU A 240 20.69 -4.32 3.24
N GLN A 241 20.35 -5.48 3.80
CA GLN A 241 18.96 -5.97 3.79
C GLN A 241 18.01 -4.98 4.47
N GLY A 242 18.43 -4.38 5.59
CA GLY A 242 17.64 -3.37 6.30
C GLY A 242 17.30 -2.17 5.41
N ARG A 243 18.27 -1.67 4.64
CA ARG A 243 18.05 -0.58 3.67
C ARG A 243 17.03 -0.93 2.60
N ILE A 244 17.06 -2.16 2.10
CA ILE A 244 16.08 -2.64 1.11
C ILE A 244 14.67 -2.64 1.72
N TRP A 245 14.50 -3.16 2.94
CA TRP A 245 13.21 -3.21 3.61
C TRP A 245 12.67 -1.83 3.96
N ILE A 246 13.53 -0.92 4.44
CA ILE A 246 13.17 0.49 4.70
C ILE A 246 12.73 1.17 3.41
N SER A 247 13.46 0.98 2.31
CA SER A 247 13.11 1.57 1.01
C SER A 247 11.74 1.08 0.52
N ARG A 248 11.45 -0.22 0.66
CA ARG A 248 10.13 -0.80 0.33
C ARG A 248 9.02 -0.24 1.21
N ARG A 249 9.26 -0.12 2.53
CA ARG A 249 8.32 0.48 3.48
C ARG A 249 8.00 1.93 3.07
N ASP A 250 9.03 2.72 2.78
CA ASP A 250 8.88 4.12 2.42
C ASP A 250 8.17 4.29 1.07
N GLU A 251 8.40 3.38 0.12
CA GLU A 251 7.64 3.32 -1.13
C GLU A 251 6.15 3.03 -0.87
N THR A 252 5.81 2.06 -0.01
CA THR A 252 4.43 1.77 0.39
C THR A 252 3.77 3.00 1.05
N LEU A 253 4.49 3.71 1.93
CA LEU A 253 4.00 4.95 2.54
C LEU A 253 3.74 6.04 1.49
N LYS A 254 4.64 6.19 0.52
CA LYS A 254 4.47 7.15 -0.58
C LYS A 254 3.23 6.83 -1.41
N ARG A 255 3.01 5.54 -1.72
CA ARG A 255 1.82 5.07 -2.45
C ARG A 255 0.53 5.37 -1.68
N PHE A 256 0.46 5.03 -0.40
CA PHE A 256 -0.71 5.34 0.43
C PHE A 256 -1.00 6.84 0.52
N LYS A 257 0.03 7.69 0.67
CA LYS A 257 -0.16 9.15 0.68
C LYS A 257 -0.72 9.67 -0.65
N ALA A 258 -0.19 9.20 -1.78
CA ALA A 258 -0.69 9.58 -3.10
C ALA A 258 -2.13 9.10 -3.34
N ASP A 259 -2.47 7.88 -2.92
CA ASP A 259 -3.82 7.35 -3.01
C ASP A 259 -4.81 8.14 -2.14
N ILE A 260 -4.44 8.47 -0.90
CA ILE A 260 -5.26 9.30 -0.01
C ILE A 260 -5.54 10.66 -0.66
N GLN A 261 -4.51 11.33 -1.18
CA GLN A 261 -4.69 12.63 -1.82
C GLN A 261 -5.67 12.55 -3.00
N ARG A 262 -5.51 11.56 -3.89
CA ARG A 262 -6.42 11.34 -5.02
C ARG A 262 -7.84 11.08 -4.56
N MET A 263 -8.04 10.26 -3.52
CA MET A 263 -9.36 9.96 -2.99
C MET A 263 -10.00 11.15 -2.28
N GLU A 264 -9.21 11.97 -1.57
CA GLU A 264 -9.68 13.20 -0.93
C GLU A 264 -10.16 14.22 -1.97
N GLU A 265 -9.43 14.37 -3.09
CA GLU A 265 -9.85 15.18 -4.23
C GLU A 265 -11.18 14.67 -4.83
N ASN A 266 -11.31 13.36 -5.03
CA ASN A 266 -12.55 12.74 -5.51
C ASN A 266 -13.71 12.95 -4.54
N LEU A 267 -13.47 12.82 -3.24
CA LEU A 267 -14.46 13.00 -2.19
C LEU A 267 -14.96 14.45 -2.14
N VAL A 268 -14.07 15.44 -2.30
CA VAL A 268 -14.46 16.85 -2.42
C VAL A 268 -15.32 17.08 -3.65
N ASN A 269 -14.99 16.47 -4.79
CA ASN A 269 -15.79 16.60 -6.00
C ASN A 269 -17.17 15.93 -5.86
N ALA A 270 -17.24 14.73 -5.31
CA ALA A 270 -18.51 14.03 -5.04
C ALA A 270 -19.42 14.84 -4.10
N ARG A 271 -18.86 15.49 -3.07
CA ARG A 271 -19.60 16.40 -2.18
C ARG A 271 -20.14 17.61 -2.93
N LYS A 272 -19.33 18.26 -3.78
CA LYS A 272 -19.78 19.39 -4.60
C LYS A 272 -20.90 19.00 -5.56
N ASP A 273 -20.80 17.84 -6.20
CA ASP A 273 -21.83 17.36 -7.12
C ASP A 273 -23.14 17.04 -6.39
N TYR A 274 -23.04 16.47 -5.19
CA TYR A 274 -24.18 16.25 -4.31
C TYR A 274 -24.85 17.56 -3.87
N GLU A 275 -24.06 18.54 -3.41
CA GLU A 275 -24.53 19.88 -3.04
C GLU A 275 -25.21 20.58 -4.22
N LEU A 276 -24.62 20.49 -5.42
CA LEU A 276 -25.21 21.03 -6.64
C LEU A 276 -26.56 20.39 -6.96
N LEU A 277 -26.69 19.07 -6.80
CA LEU A 277 -27.96 18.37 -6.96
C LEU A 277 -29.02 18.85 -5.96
N GLU A 278 -28.64 19.07 -4.70
CA GLU A 278 -29.54 19.63 -3.67
C GLU A 278 -29.99 21.05 -4.03
N ILE A 279 -29.09 21.91 -4.50
CA ILE A 279 -29.43 23.26 -4.96
C ILE A 279 -30.37 23.18 -6.18
N ARG A 280 -30.08 22.35 -7.18
CA ARG A 280 -30.93 22.17 -8.38
C ARG A 280 -32.34 21.68 -8.02
N LYS A 281 -32.47 20.78 -7.05
CA LYS A 281 -33.77 20.38 -6.49
C LYS A 281 -34.48 21.56 -5.83
N SER A 282 -33.78 22.34 -5.02
CA SER A 282 -34.38 23.46 -4.28
C SER A 282 -34.95 24.57 -5.17
N ILE A 283 -34.33 24.81 -6.34
CA ILE A 283 -34.81 25.78 -7.34
C ILE A 283 -35.83 25.20 -8.33
N GLY A 284 -36.11 23.89 -8.23
CA GLY A 284 -37.03 23.19 -9.13
C GLY A 284 -36.48 22.91 -10.53
N ASP A 285 -35.15 22.97 -10.72
CA ASP A 285 -34.48 22.61 -11.98
C ASP A 285 -34.32 21.08 -12.14
N ALA A 286 -34.12 20.37 -11.03
CA ALA A 286 -34.13 18.91 -10.98
C ALA A 286 -35.49 18.40 -10.49
N ASP A 287 -36.02 17.34 -11.12
CA ASP A 287 -37.26 16.70 -10.69
C ASP A 287 -37.02 15.72 -9.52
N GLU A 288 -38.09 15.37 -8.80
CA GLU A 288 -37.98 14.47 -7.64
C GLU A 288 -37.39 13.11 -8.03
N LYS A 289 -37.69 12.63 -9.24
CA LYS A 289 -37.19 11.34 -9.74
C LYS A 289 -35.69 11.38 -10.04
N GLU A 290 -35.16 12.43 -10.67
CA GLU A 290 -33.71 12.59 -10.86
C GLU A 290 -33.00 12.61 -9.51
N TYR A 291 -33.57 13.32 -8.52
CA TYR A 291 -33.00 13.39 -7.18
C TYR A 291 -33.03 12.02 -6.46
N GLU A 292 -34.18 11.34 -6.46
CA GLU A 292 -34.34 10.01 -5.84
C GLU A 292 -33.36 8.98 -6.39
N VAL A 293 -32.98 9.08 -7.66
CA VAL A 293 -32.00 8.19 -8.29
C VAL A 293 -30.56 8.61 -8.01
N LYS A 294 -30.22 9.90 -8.15
CA LYS A 294 -28.84 10.38 -8.05
C LYS A 294 -28.34 10.60 -6.62
N ALA A 295 -29.21 11.09 -5.73
CA ALA A 295 -28.82 11.41 -4.36
C ALA A 295 -28.28 10.18 -3.59
N PRO A 296 -28.90 8.98 -3.66
CA PRO A 296 -28.34 7.79 -3.03
C PRO A 296 -26.99 7.38 -3.60
N ALA A 297 -26.78 7.55 -4.92
CA ALA A 297 -25.51 7.22 -5.55
C ALA A 297 -24.37 8.11 -5.04
N TYR A 298 -24.58 9.43 -5.01
CA TYR A 298 -23.59 10.35 -4.45
C TYR A 298 -23.31 10.11 -2.96
N LYS A 299 -24.34 9.82 -2.16
CA LYS A 299 -24.17 9.47 -0.74
C LYS A 299 -23.31 8.22 -0.58
N TRP A 300 -23.58 7.19 -1.39
CA TRP A 300 -22.79 5.98 -1.41
C TRP A 300 -21.33 6.27 -1.78
N ASP A 301 -21.08 7.06 -2.83
CA ASP A 301 -19.72 7.45 -3.24
C ASP A 301 -18.98 8.19 -2.11
N ILE A 302 -19.65 9.15 -1.44
CA ILE A 302 -19.07 9.91 -0.33
C ILE A 302 -18.71 8.98 0.84
N GLU A 303 -19.64 8.12 1.27
CA GLU A 303 -19.41 7.18 2.37
C GLU A 303 -18.32 6.15 2.04
N HIS A 304 -18.31 5.67 0.79
CA HIS A 304 -17.32 4.70 0.33
C HIS A 304 -15.92 5.31 0.28
N LEU A 305 -15.77 6.48 -0.34
CA LEU A 305 -14.49 7.19 -0.40
C LEU A 305 -13.96 7.53 1.00
N ASP A 306 -14.84 7.96 1.92
CA ASP A 306 -14.44 8.26 3.29
C ASP A 306 -13.91 7.01 4.00
N LYS A 307 -14.62 5.87 3.89
CA LYS A 307 -14.16 4.59 4.43
C LYS A 307 -12.83 4.14 3.81
N GLU A 308 -12.64 4.28 2.50
CA GLU A 308 -11.38 3.93 1.84
C GLU A 308 -10.23 4.82 2.28
N ILE A 309 -10.46 6.14 2.44
CA ILE A 309 -9.48 7.09 2.98
C ILE A 309 -9.08 6.68 4.40
N GLN A 310 -10.05 6.38 5.28
CA GLN A 310 -9.76 5.91 6.63
C GLN A 310 -8.97 4.60 6.64
N ASN A 311 -9.34 3.66 5.77
CA ASN A 311 -8.61 2.40 5.61
C ASN A 311 -7.15 2.63 5.18
N ARG A 312 -6.89 3.55 4.24
CA ARG A 312 -5.51 3.89 3.85
C ARG A 312 -4.75 4.65 4.95
N LYS A 313 -5.42 5.52 5.70
CA LYS A 313 -4.84 6.20 6.88
C LYS A 313 -4.43 5.19 7.95
N ALA A 314 -5.28 4.19 8.22
CA ALA A 314 -4.96 3.08 9.10
C ALA A 314 -3.79 2.24 8.55
N GLY A 315 -3.71 2.04 7.22
CA GLY A 315 -2.56 1.41 6.58
C GLY A 315 -1.25 2.17 6.77
N ILE A 316 -1.26 3.50 6.68
CA ILE A 316 -0.10 4.33 7.01
C ILE A 316 0.28 4.15 8.48
N ALA A 317 -0.69 4.17 9.40
CA ALA A 317 -0.43 3.97 10.82
C ALA A 317 0.20 2.60 11.10
N TYR A 318 -0.27 1.54 10.43
CA TYR A 318 0.30 0.20 10.50
C TYR A 318 1.76 0.16 10.01
N VAL A 319 2.02 0.67 8.79
CA VAL A 319 3.36 0.63 8.17
C VAL A 319 4.36 1.53 8.89
N SER A 320 3.89 2.59 9.56
CA SER A 320 4.75 3.53 10.25
C SER A 320 5.05 3.10 11.70
N ASN A 321 4.29 2.15 12.26
CA ASN A 321 4.44 1.67 13.63
C ASN A 321 4.92 0.21 13.70
N LEU A 322 6.24 0.03 13.74
CA LEU A 322 6.88 -1.28 13.93
C LEU A 322 6.59 -1.89 15.31
N LYS A 323 6.24 -1.09 16.34
CA LYS A 323 6.00 -1.58 17.70
C LYS A 323 4.93 -2.66 17.75
N ASN A 324 3.90 -2.57 16.91
CA ASN A 324 2.76 -3.48 16.96
C ASN A 324 3.06 -4.88 16.40
N LEU A 325 4.21 -5.08 15.75
CA LEU A 325 4.59 -6.35 15.13
C LEU A 325 5.53 -7.19 15.99
N VAL A 326 6.12 -6.56 17.00
CA VAL A 326 7.00 -7.21 17.96
C VAL A 326 6.25 -7.26 19.29
N PRO A 327 6.21 -8.40 19.99
CA PRO A 327 5.61 -8.50 21.31
C PRO A 327 6.12 -7.38 22.23
N GLU A 328 5.25 -6.80 23.06
CA GLU A 328 5.62 -5.65 23.90
C GLU A 328 6.78 -5.95 24.86
N GLU A 329 6.83 -7.17 25.39
CA GLU A 329 7.95 -7.66 26.20
C GLU A 329 9.28 -7.63 25.42
N GLU A 330 9.28 -8.15 24.18
CA GLU A 330 10.48 -8.16 23.33
C GLU A 330 10.88 -6.74 22.90
N VAL A 331 9.91 -5.85 22.68
CA VAL A 331 10.19 -4.44 22.38
C VAL A 331 10.96 -3.77 23.53
N ASP A 332 10.55 -3.97 24.77
CA ASP A 332 11.19 -3.34 25.92
C ASP A 332 12.56 -3.96 26.19
N GLU A 333 12.72 -5.27 26.01
CA GLU A 333 14.03 -5.93 26.00
C GLU A 333 14.96 -5.36 24.92
N LEU A 334 14.46 -5.16 23.70
CA LEU A 334 15.25 -4.57 22.60
C LEU A 334 15.64 -3.12 22.87
N LYS A 335 14.78 -2.33 23.51
CA LYS A 335 15.13 -0.96 23.94
C LYS A 335 16.22 -0.97 25.01
N GLU A 336 16.10 -1.83 26.01
CA GLU A 336 17.10 -1.96 27.08
C GLU A 336 18.44 -2.42 26.51
N MET A 337 18.42 -3.46 25.66
CA MET A 337 19.61 -3.97 24.97
C MET A 337 20.27 -2.88 24.14
N SER A 338 19.53 -2.25 23.22
CA SER A 338 20.09 -1.21 22.36
C SER A 338 20.66 -0.02 23.13
N SER A 339 19.99 0.45 24.18
CA SER A 339 20.49 1.56 25.01
C SER A 339 21.74 1.17 25.80
N THR A 340 21.75 -0.02 26.40
CA THR A 340 22.86 -0.52 27.21
C THR A 340 24.08 -0.80 26.33
N ASP A 341 23.87 -1.50 25.21
CA ASP A 341 24.92 -1.86 24.27
C ASP A 341 25.49 -0.63 23.57
N TYR A 342 24.66 0.36 23.22
CA TYR A 342 25.13 1.65 22.68
C TYR A 342 26.13 2.35 23.62
N SER A 343 25.88 2.30 24.93
CA SER A 343 26.73 2.96 25.93
C SER A 343 28.02 2.19 26.21
N GLN A 344 27.98 0.85 26.11
CA GLN A 344 29.08 -0.04 26.48
C GLN A 344 30.00 -0.41 25.31
N ILE A 345 29.59 -0.20 24.05
CA ILE A 345 30.37 -0.62 22.88
C ILE A 345 31.77 0.02 22.82
N ASP A 346 31.97 1.19 23.43
CA ASP A 346 33.27 1.87 23.48
C ASP A 346 34.28 1.16 24.38
N GLU A 347 33.81 0.32 25.30
CA GLU A 347 34.64 -0.42 26.26
C GLU A 347 35.30 -1.65 25.61
N ILE A 348 34.88 -2.05 24.40
CA ILE A 348 35.43 -3.21 23.70
C ILE A 348 36.70 -2.81 22.96
N GLU A 349 37.87 -3.19 23.51
CA GLU A 349 39.18 -2.86 22.93
C GLU A 349 39.44 -3.57 21.58
N GLU A 350 38.86 -4.76 21.38
CA GLU A 350 39.11 -5.59 20.20
C GLU A 350 38.43 -5.07 18.91
N VAL A 351 37.48 -4.13 19.03
CA VAL A 351 36.70 -3.64 17.88
C VAL A 351 37.28 -2.35 17.34
N THR A 352 37.39 -2.26 16.01
CA THR A 352 37.87 -1.06 15.32
C THR A 352 36.94 0.14 15.52
N GLU A 353 37.50 1.36 15.59
CA GLU A 353 36.71 2.60 15.79
C GLU A 353 35.65 2.80 14.69
N GLU A 354 35.99 2.44 13.46
CA GLU A 354 35.06 2.47 12.32
C GLU A 354 33.85 1.55 12.56
N ALA A 355 34.09 0.32 13.02
CA ALA A 355 33.02 -0.61 13.34
C ALA A 355 32.16 -0.11 14.50
N ARG A 356 32.76 0.46 15.56
CA ARG A 356 32.01 1.06 16.68
C ARG A 356 31.08 2.16 16.22
N SER A 357 31.56 3.07 15.38
CA SER A 357 30.75 4.18 14.84
C SER A 357 29.55 3.65 14.05
N ARG A 358 29.78 2.66 13.16
CA ARG A 358 28.70 2.07 12.34
C ARG A 358 27.70 1.28 13.20
N ILE A 359 28.17 0.56 14.23
CA ILE A 359 27.29 -0.13 15.18
C ILE A 359 26.41 0.87 15.93
N LYS A 360 26.99 1.96 16.44
CA LYS A 360 26.25 3.00 17.15
C LYS A 360 25.18 3.65 16.28
N GLU A 361 25.53 3.99 15.03
CA GLU A 361 24.57 4.54 14.08
C GLU A 361 23.40 3.58 13.85
N SER A 362 23.70 2.30 13.61
CA SER A 362 22.66 1.29 13.37
C SER A 362 21.81 1.00 14.61
N LEU A 363 22.40 1.00 15.81
CA LEU A 363 21.65 0.85 17.07
C LEU A 363 20.74 2.05 17.32
N ALA A 364 21.20 3.27 17.01
CA ALA A 364 20.37 4.47 17.13
C ALA A 364 19.20 4.44 16.13
N GLU A 365 19.45 4.02 14.89
CA GLU A 365 18.40 3.82 13.87
C GLU A 365 17.37 2.77 14.31
N ALA A 366 17.85 1.63 14.82
CA ALA A 366 17.00 0.56 15.34
C ALA A 366 16.16 1.03 16.54
N TYR A 367 16.79 1.72 17.49
CA TYR A 367 16.11 2.29 18.66
C TYR A 367 15.02 3.27 18.23
N ASN A 368 15.34 4.21 17.34
CA ASN A 368 14.38 5.19 16.83
C ASN A 368 13.21 4.50 16.11
N SER A 369 13.49 3.48 15.30
CA SER A 369 12.46 2.71 14.58
C SER A 369 11.49 1.98 15.50
N ILE A 370 11.93 1.57 16.70
CA ILE A 370 11.10 0.89 17.69
C ILE A 370 10.38 1.88 18.63
N THR A 371 11.01 3.02 18.94
CA THR A 371 10.56 3.94 19.99
C THR A 371 9.76 5.12 19.52
N THR A 372 9.97 5.59 18.29
CA THR A 372 9.24 6.74 17.79
C THR A 372 7.89 6.30 17.22
N PRO A 373 6.77 6.58 17.91
CA PRO A 373 5.50 6.58 17.22
C PRO A 373 5.60 7.70 16.17
N THR A 374 5.49 7.33 14.91
CA THR A 374 5.47 8.23 13.74
C THR A 374 4.23 9.13 13.70
N SER A 375 3.53 9.29 14.83
CA SER A 375 2.31 10.08 15.00
C SER A 375 2.52 11.59 14.85
N ASN A 376 3.76 12.08 14.68
CA ASN A 376 4.07 13.51 14.47
C ASN A 376 4.29 13.90 13.00
N ILE A 377 3.94 13.06 12.01
CA ILE A 377 4.15 13.35 10.57
C ILE A 377 2.84 13.72 9.83
N PHE A 378 1.74 13.96 10.55
CA PHE A 378 0.48 14.43 9.96
C PHE A 378 -0.01 15.73 10.57
#